data_AF-A0A9E0S7I6-F1
#
_entry.id   AF-A0A9E0S7I6-F1
#
_cell.length_a   1.000
_cell.length_b   1.000
_cell.length_c   1.000
_cell.angle_alpha   90.00
_cell.angle_beta   90.00
_cell.angle_gamma   90.00
#
_symmetry.space_group_name_H-M   'P 1'
#
loop_
_entity.id
_entity.type
_entity.pdbx_description
1 polymer ?
#
loop_
_entity_poly.entity_id
_entity_poly.type
_entity_poly.pdbx_seq_one_letter_code
_entity_poly.pdbx_strand_id
1 'polypeptide(L)'
;MLLVYTHKITPRLRYTFKHLCTRILGIPVSFTTTIEEFIAHDNLKMSYTRQPLSNEIFIRNHELLFEQGLSDVDINVQDWEDTKCFFSTGDKSALPFDIFGASFYLLSRYEEYLPHVKDTYGRFTATESLAFKHQFLNQPVVDIWAYKFKRVLQERFEAFEFPERHYQVKPVVDVPMAYYFKQKGLMRTLGGTLNDLYRFKLRQLYQRYMVLFGFKRDPYDSFKWIINKQKQYPFKFTVFFLIGDYSTYDKNINVNKKKFVSLIKSVADYCRVGLKASYFSLDDMSILKKEKKKMEFITNYELQASRNSFSKINLPMSYRNLIELEIKEDYTMGYLNYMGFRAGTCTPFLFYDLDYETQTPLLIHSFHCIDYSLLKFQSQLDKKQVLQRLINTVKQVNGTFTPVFHNYTFGSDPRWKGFRKLFTQILDSSHES
;
A
#
# COMPACT_ATOMS: atom_id res chain seq x y z
N MET A 1 15.35 24.22 -6.11
CA MET A 1 13.89 24.11 -5.89
C MET A 1 13.25 24.35 -7.25
N LEU A 2 12.29 23.52 -7.67
CA LEU A 2 11.55 23.73 -8.91
C LEU A 2 10.48 24.80 -8.71
N LEU A 3 10.57 25.92 -9.43
CA LEU A 3 9.53 26.94 -9.48
C LEU A 3 8.53 26.62 -10.60
N VAL A 4 7.26 26.47 -10.26
CA VAL A 4 6.19 26.18 -11.21
C VAL A 4 5.29 27.40 -11.38
N TYR A 5 5.26 27.97 -12.58
CA TYR A 5 4.26 28.96 -12.93
C TYR A 5 2.93 28.28 -13.29
N THR A 6 1.83 28.79 -12.74
CA THR A 6 0.47 28.38 -13.09
C THR A 6 -0.49 29.56 -12.96
N HIS A 7 -1.62 29.53 -13.68
CA HIS A 7 -2.63 30.57 -13.60
C HIS A 7 -3.42 30.55 -12.27
N LYS A 8 -3.44 29.42 -11.57
CA LYS A 8 -4.12 29.26 -10.27
C LYS A 8 -3.45 28.19 -9.42
N ILE A 9 -3.24 28.46 -8.14
CA ILE A 9 -2.65 27.49 -7.21
C ILE A 9 -3.77 26.81 -6.42
N THR A 10 -3.98 25.52 -6.66
CA THR A 10 -5.01 24.72 -5.98
C THR A 10 -4.42 23.66 -5.04
N PRO A 11 -5.21 23.10 -4.10
CA PRO A 11 -4.76 21.99 -3.28
C PRO A 11 -4.36 20.74 -4.09
N ARG A 12 -5.12 20.38 -5.14
CA ARG A 12 -4.81 19.25 -6.05
C ARG A 12 -3.45 19.42 -6.74
N LEU A 13 -3.19 20.62 -7.24
CA LEU A 13 -1.91 20.97 -7.88
C LEU A 13 -0.76 20.85 -6.87
N ARG A 14 -0.87 21.51 -5.71
CA ARG A 14 0.16 21.44 -4.65
C ARG A 14 0.45 20.01 -4.21
N TYR A 15 -0.60 19.22 -3.98
CA TYR A 15 -0.50 17.82 -3.56
C TYR A 15 0.30 16.98 -4.56
N THR A 16 -0.09 17.05 -5.82
CA THR A 16 0.46 16.21 -6.89
C THR A 16 1.90 16.56 -7.19
N PHE A 17 2.21 17.84 -7.38
CA PHE A 17 3.58 18.29 -7.61
C PHE A 17 4.50 17.94 -6.44
N LYS A 18 4.05 18.08 -5.18
CA LYS A 18 4.82 17.64 -4.02
C LYS A 18 5.04 16.12 -4.01
N HIS A 19 4.11 15.33 -4.51
CA HIS A 19 4.32 13.88 -4.62
C HIS A 19 5.41 13.57 -5.66
N LEU A 20 5.27 14.03 -6.90
CA LEU A 20 6.24 13.72 -7.95
C LEU A 20 7.59 14.37 -7.68
N CYS A 21 7.63 15.68 -7.48
CA CYS A 21 8.88 16.42 -7.37
C CYS A 21 9.58 16.14 -6.03
N THR A 22 8.87 16.23 -4.91
CA THR A 22 9.51 16.16 -3.58
C THR A 22 9.62 14.73 -3.06
N ARG A 23 8.58 13.89 -3.17
CA ARG A 23 8.62 12.53 -2.63
C ARG A 23 9.29 11.54 -3.59
N ILE A 24 9.04 11.67 -4.89
CA ILE A 24 9.63 10.75 -5.88
C ILE A 24 11.00 11.23 -6.35
N LEU A 25 11.15 12.49 -6.75
CA LEU A 25 12.40 13.02 -7.31
C LEU A 25 13.34 13.67 -6.29
N GLY A 26 12.89 13.86 -5.04
CA GLY A 26 13.71 14.43 -3.97
C GLY A 26 13.95 15.94 -4.06
N ILE A 27 13.29 16.65 -4.99
CA ILE A 27 13.47 18.09 -5.18
C ILE A 27 12.33 18.92 -4.54
N PRO A 28 12.64 20.01 -3.83
CA PRO A 28 11.61 20.94 -3.34
C PRO A 28 10.88 21.60 -4.52
N VAL A 29 9.58 21.88 -4.35
CA VAL A 29 8.75 22.57 -5.36
C VAL A 29 8.04 23.78 -4.75
N SER A 30 8.03 24.90 -5.48
CA SER A 30 7.28 26.11 -5.19
C SER A 30 6.40 26.50 -6.38
N PHE A 31 5.44 27.40 -6.14
CA PHE A 31 4.45 27.79 -7.14
C PHE A 31 4.32 29.29 -7.17
N THR A 32 4.18 29.86 -8.36
CA THR A 32 3.89 31.28 -8.56
C THR A 32 2.79 31.46 -9.60
N THR A 33 2.04 32.55 -9.46
CA THR A 33 1.07 33.05 -10.45
C THR A 33 1.55 34.33 -11.13
N THR A 34 2.72 34.85 -10.76
CA THR A 34 3.30 36.09 -11.30
C THR A 34 4.35 35.75 -12.36
N ILE A 35 4.23 36.37 -13.53
CA ILE A 35 5.10 36.09 -14.67
C ILE A 35 6.50 36.66 -14.39
N GLU A 36 6.58 37.82 -13.72
CA GLU A 36 7.83 38.50 -13.39
C GLU A 36 8.71 37.65 -12.47
N GLU A 37 8.11 37.00 -11.46
CA GLU A 37 8.81 36.07 -10.56
C GLU A 37 9.33 34.85 -11.33
N PHE A 38 8.53 34.31 -12.26
CA PHE A 38 8.92 33.19 -13.08
C PHE A 38 10.07 33.53 -14.05
N ILE A 39 10.03 34.71 -14.67
CA ILE A 39 11.09 35.18 -15.57
C ILE A 39 12.39 35.37 -14.79
N ALA A 40 12.33 36.03 -13.62
CA ALA A 40 13.49 36.32 -12.78
C ALA A 40 14.11 35.09 -12.09
N HIS A 41 13.48 33.91 -12.16
CA HIS A 41 14.00 32.69 -11.56
C HIS A 41 15.00 31.99 -12.49
N ASP A 42 16.27 31.89 -12.09
CA ASP A 42 17.34 31.32 -12.93
C ASP A 42 17.65 29.84 -12.65
N ASN A 43 16.88 29.18 -11.78
CA ASN A 43 17.04 27.76 -11.47
C ASN A 43 15.95 26.91 -12.16
N LEU A 44 15.82 25.65 -11.75
CA LEU A 44 14.76 24.73 -12.18
C LEU A 44 13.41 25.46 -12.23
N LYS A 45 12.86 25.64 -13.44
CA LYS A 45 11.55 26.26 -13.63
C LYS A 45 10.76 25.61 -14.76
N MET A 46 9.45 25.60 -14.60
CA MET A 46 8.52 25.14 -15.64
C MET A 46 7.20 25.90 -15.56
N SER A 47 6.46 25.91 -16.65
CA SER A 47 5.08 26.40 -16.69
C SER A 47 4.10 25.23 -16.80
N TYR A 48 3.01 25.33 -16.05
CA TYR A 48 1.91 24.38 -16.05
C TYR A 48 0.59 25.14 -16.26
N THR A 49 0.19 25.26 -17.52
CA THR A 49 -0.92 26.14 -17.95
C THR A 49 -1.43 25.71 -19.34
N ARG A 50 -2.33 26.47 -19.98
CA ARG A 50 -2.94 26.10 -21.26
C ARG A 50 -2.04 26.35 -22.46
N GLN A 51 -1.14 27.34 -22.37
CA GLN A 51 -0.23 27.76 -23.44
C GLN A 51 1.16 28.09 -22.87
N PRO A 52 2.26 27.82 -23.61
CA PRO A 52 3.59 28.19 -23.17
C PRO A 52 3.73 29.72 -23.06
N LEU A 53 4.55 30.18 -22.12
CA LEU A 53 4.90 31.59 -21.95
C LEU A 53 6.01 32.01 -22.91
N SER A 54 6.99 31.14 -23.12
CA SER A 54 8.17 31.34 -23.95
C SER A 54 8.77 29.98 -24.30
N ASN A 55 10.10 29.84 -24.24
CA ASN A 55 10.83 28.61 -24.52
C ASN A 55 11.07 27.75 -23.27
N GLU A 56 10.31 27.88 -22.17
CA GLU A 56 10.50 27.08 -20.94
C GLU A 56 10.09 25.60 -21.11
N ILE A 57 10.37 24.77 -20.10
CA ILE A 57 9.65 23.48 -19.99
C ILE A 57 8.19 23.80 -19.70
N PHE A 58 7.34 23.56 -20.69
CA PHE A 58 5.91 23.76 -20.62
C PHE A 58 5.19 22.41 -20.59
N ILE A 59 4.30 22.20 -19.62
CA ILE A 59 3.36 21.08 -19.63
C ILE A 59 1.95 21.66 -19.72
N ARG A 60 1.21 21.24 -20.75
CA ARG A 60 -0.19 21.66 -20.89
C ARG A 60 -1.02 21.03 -19.79
N ASN A 61 -1.78 21.84 -19.07
CA ASN A 61 -2.61 21.36 -17.97
C ASN A 61 -3.92 20.73 -18.44
N HIS A 62 -4.35 19.68 -17.73
CA HIS A 62 -5.73 19.21 -17.69
C HIS A 62 -6.52 20.02 -16.64
N GLU A 63 -7.83 20.17 -16.81
CA GLU A 63 -8.66 20.98 -15.90
C GLU A 63 -8.87 20.31 -14.53
N LEU A 64 -8.67 18.99 -14.44
CA LEU A 64 -8.84 18.19 -13.22
C LEU A 64 -8.10 18.76 -11.99
N LEU A 65 -6.92 19.36 -12.15
CA LEU A 65 -6.19 19.96 -11.02
C LEU A 65 -6.77 21.32 -10.58
N PHE A 66 -7.65 21.93 -11.36
CA PHE A 66 -8.23 23.25 -11.13
C PHE A 66 -9.71 23.20 -10.74
N GLU A 67 -10.36 22.06 -10.98
CA GLU A 67 -11.71 21.72 -10.57
C GLU A 67 -11.86 21.51 -9.06
N GLN A 68 -13.10 21.56 -8.58
CA GLN A 68 -13.51 21.19 -7.23
C GLN A 68 -14.61 20.14 -7.30
N GLY A 69 -14.62 19.20 -6.36
CA GLY A 69 -15.61 18.14 -6.31
C GLY A 69 -15.39 17.05 -7.36
N LEU A 70 -16.41 16.24 -7.55
CA LEU A 70 -16.37 15.07 -8.42
C LEU A 70 -17.12 15.35 -9.72
N SER A 71 -16.48 15.02 -10.83
CA SER A 71 -16.98 15.12 -12.19
C SER A 71 -16.63 13.82 -12.91
N ASP A 72 -17.47 13.40 -13.85
CA ASP A 72 -17.08 12.30 -14.74
C ASP A 72 -15.96 12.80 -15.65
N VAL A 73 -14.89 12.02 -15.71
CA VAL A 73 -13.71 12.33 -16.51
C VAL A 73 -13.60 11.29 -17.61
N ASP A 74 -13.65 11.73 -18.86
CA ASP A 74 -13.37 10.86 -20.00
C ASP A 74 -11.87 10.62 -20.12
N ILE A 75 -11.46 9.35 -20.11
CA ILE A 75 -10.06 8.94 -20.07
C ILE A 75 -9.74 8.08 -21.28
N ASN A 76 -9.01 8.67 -22.22
CA ASN A 76 -8.40 7.93 -23.32
C ASN A 76 -6.96 7.52 -22.94
N VAL A 77 -6.75 6.22 -22.69
CA VAL A 77 -5.43 5.67 -22.36
C VAL A 77 -4.65 5.36 -23.64
N GLN A 78 -3.40 5.82 -23.68
CA GLN A 78 -2.49 5.68 -24.82
C GLN A 78 -1.19 4.98 -24.39
N ASP A 79 -0.51 4.39 -25.36
CA ASP A 79 0.85 3.88 -25.20
C ASP A 79 1.87 5.03 -25.18
N TRP A 80 2.82 4.97 -24.25
CA TRP A 80 3.95 5.89 -24.19
C TRP A 80 5.24 5.12 -23.90
N GLU A 81 5.99 4.83 -24.96
CA GLU A 81 7.19 3.97 -24.93
C GLU A 81 6.88 2.61 -24.28
N ASP A 82 7.42 2.35 -23.09
CA ASP A 82 7.28 1.13 -22.29
C ASP A 82 6.15 1.18 -21.24
N THR A 83 5.41 2.30 -21.18
CA THR A 83 4.33 2.52 -20.22
C THR A 83 3.05 3.02 -20.89
N LYS A 84 2.03 3.31 -20.09
CA LYS A 84 0.77 3.90 -20.53
C LYS A 84 0.63 5.32 -19.99
N CYS A 85 -0.14 6.16 -20.66
CA CYS A 85 -0.48 7.50 -20.20
C CYS A 85 -1.91 7.89 -20.59
N PHE A 86 -2.43 8.98 -20.03
CA PHE A 86 -3.74 9.54 -20.36
C PHE A 86 -3.78 11.03 -20.01
N PHE A 87 -4.81 11.75 -20.46
CA PHE A 87 -4.84 13.22 -20.51
C PHE A 87 -3.82 13.79 -21.50
N SER A 88 -3.91 13.34 -22.75
CA SER A 88 -3.03 13.78 -23.83
C SER A 88 -2.95 15.30 -23.94
N THR A 89 -1.75 15.77 -24.24
CA THR A 89 -1.44 17.18 -24.47
C THR A 89 -1.14 17.39 -25.95
N GLY A 90 -1.07 18.65 -26.38
CA GLY A 90 -0.66 18.97 -27.75
C GLY A 90 0.86 19.05 -27.89
N ASP A 91 1.35 19.08 -29.14
CA ASP A 91 2.77 19.01 -29.53
C ASP A 91 3.68 20.07 -28.89
N LYS A 92 3.12 21.17 -28.38
CA LYS A 92 3.87 22.21 -27.68
C LYS A 92 4.31 21.80 -26.26
N SER A 93 3.69 20.78 -25.67
CA SER A 93 3.97 20.30 -24.33
C SER A 93 5.22 19.43 -24.32
N ALA A 94 6.07 19.61 -23.30
CA ALA A 94 7.31 18.85 -23.13
C ALA A 94 7.08 17.35 -22.85
N LEU A 95 5.87 16.99 -22.42
CA LEU A 95 5.40 15.60 -22.28
C LEU A 95 4.12 15.41 -23.10
N PRO A 96 3.86 14.20 -23.62
CA PRO A 96 2.70 13.90 -24.49
C PRO A 96 1.35 13.84 -23.75
N PHE A 97 1.37 13.99 -22.42
CA PHE A 97 0.18 14.04 -21.57
C PHE A 97 0.44 14.88 -20.33
N ASP A 98 -0.65 15.23 -19.64
CA ASP A 98 -0.58 15.88 -18.33
C ASP A 98 -0.25 14.85 -17.24
N ILE A 99 1.04 14.68 -17.00
CA ILE A 99 1.58 13.83 -15.94
C ILE A 99 1.00 14.15 -14.56
N PHE A 100 0.75 15.42 -14.25
CA PHE A 100 0.27 15.82 -12.93
C PHE A 100 -1.22 15.51 -12.80
N GLY A 101 -2.04 15.89 -13.77
CA GLY A 101 -3.45 15.49 -13.83
C GLY A 101 -3.63 13.98 -13.71
N ALA A 102 -2.87 13.21 -14.51
CA ALA A 102 -2.97 11.75 -14.53
C ALA A 102 -2.53 11.11 -13.20
N SER A 103 -1.46 11.63 -12.61
CA SER A 103 -0.99 11.16 -11.29
C SER A 103 -1.99 11.48 -10.20
N PHE A 104 -2.61 12.66 -10.20
CA PHE A 104 -3.65 13.01 -9.23
C PHE A 104 -4.82 12.05 -9.29
N TYR A 105 -5.30 11.72 -10.49
CA TYR A 105 -6.41 10.78 -10.69
C TYR A 105 -6.13 9.41 -10.03
N LEU A 106 -4.92 8.87 -10.24
CA LEU A 106 -4.51 7.58 -9.67
C LEU A 106 -4.27 7.64 -8.16
N LEU A 107 -3.58 8.68 -7.68
CA LEU A 107 -3.19 8.82 -6.25
C LEU A 107 -4.37 9.14 -5.35
N SER A 108 -5.31 9.99 -5.81
CA SER A 108 -6.55 10.30 -5.08
C SER A 108 -7.55 9.15 -5.08
N ARG A 109 -7.28 8.09 -5.87
CA ARG A 109 -8.22 7.01 -6.14
C ARG A 109 -9.55 7.54 -6.66
N TYR A 110 -9.50 8.52 -7.57
CA TYR A 110 -10.68 9.24 -8.08
C TYR A 110 -11.79 8.29 -8.56
N GLU A 111 -11.42 7.21 -9.24
CA GLU A 111 -12.32 6.14 -9.70
C GLU A 111 -13.14 5.46 -8.58
N GLU A 112 -12.65 5.45 -7.34
CA GLU A 112 -13.35 4.84 -6.20
C GLU A 112 -14.39 5.78 -5.57
N TYR A 113 -14.39 7.06 -5.94
CA TYR A 113 -15.42 8.04 -5.55
C TYR A 113 -16.58 8.08 -6.55
N LEU A 114 -16.35 7.63 -7.78
CA LEU A 114 -17.38 7.48 -8.80
C LEU A 114 -18.18 6.18 -8.60
N PRO A 115 -19.40 6.06 -9.16
CA PRO A 115 -20.17 4.82 -9.11
C PRO A 115 -19.38 3.64 -9.68
N HIS A 116 -19.25 2.56 -8.90
CA HIS A 116 -18.48 1.38 -9.29
C HIS A 116 -19.04 0.10 -8.67
N VAL A 117 -18.67 -1.03 -9.27
CA VAL A 117 -19.06 -2.36 -8.77
C VAL A 117 -18.13 -2.76 -7.62
N LYS A 118 -18.73 -3.05 -6.46
CA LYS A 118 -18.05 -3.55 -5.27
C LYS A 118 -18.16 -5.07 -5.20
N ASP A 119 -17.16 -5.72 -4.62
CA ASP A 119 -17.28 -7.14 -4.30
C ASP A 119 -18.14 -7.40 -3.05
N THR A 120 -18.27 -8.68 -2.66
CA THR A 120 -19.08 -9.12 -1.50
C THR A 120 -18.64 -8.53 -0.16
N TYR A 121 -17.45 -7.94 -0.08
CA TYR A 121 -16.92 -7.28 1.12
C TYR A 121 -16.98 -5.75 1.00
N GLY A 122 -17.60 -5.21 -0.05
CA GLY A 122 -17.73 -3.77 -0.29
C GLY A 122 -16.45 -3.13 -0.84
N ARG A 123 -15.54 -3.91 -1.45
CA ARG A 123 -14.24 -3.41 -1.92
C ARG A 123 -14.28 -3.04 -3.39
N PHE A 124 -13.52 -2.00 -3.76
CA PHE A 124 -13.17 -1.73 -5.14
C PHE A 124 -12.31 -2.86 -5.71
N THR A 125 -12.68 -3.37 -6.89
CA THR A 125 -12.04 -4.52 -7.50
C THR A 125 -11.02 -4.11 -8.55
N ALA A 126 -9.95 -4.89 -8.72
CA ALA A 126 -8.95 -4.59 -9.74
C ALA A 126 -9.55 -4.55 -11.14
N THR A 127 -10.52 -5.42 -11.45
CA THR A 127 -11.17 -5.52 -12.77
C THR A 127 -11.93 -4.26 -13.16
N GLU A 128 -12.41 -3.49 -12.18
CA GLU A 128 -13.02 -2.18 -12.44
C GLU A 128 -12.00 -1.08 -12.71
N SER A 129 -10.74 -1.29 -12.31
CA SER A 129 -9.74 -0.23 -12.40
C SER A 129 -9.32 0.07 -13.83
N LEU A 130 -9.06 1.36 -14.10
CA LEU A 130 -8.44 1.81 -15.35
C LEU A 130 -7.17 1.02 -15.66
N ALA A 131 -6.34 0.80 -14.63
CA ALA A 131 -5.07 0.08 -14.72
C ALA A 131 -5.22 -1.37 -15.18
N PHE A 132 -6.27 -2.07 -14.75
CA PHE A 132 -6.54 -3.43 -15.20
C PHE A 132 -7.11 -3.45 -16.61
N LYS A 133 -8.11 -2.58 -16.88
CA LYS A 133 -8.78 -2.48 -18.18
C LYS A 133 -7.80 -2.18 -19.32
N HIS A 134 -6.77 -1.37 -19.06
CA HIS A 134 -5.73 -1.01 -20.02
C HIS A 134 -4.36 -1.67 -19.76
N GLN A 135 -4.33 -2.75 -18.96
CA GLN A 135 -3.17 -3.64 -18.81
C GLN A 135 -1.87 -2.99 -18.28
N PHE A 136 -1.96 -1.95 -17.45
CA PHE A 136 -0.81 -1.32 -16.79
C PHE A 136 -0.77 -1.54 -15.27
N LEU A 137 -1.66 -2.40 -14.73
CA LEU A 137 -1.74 -2.68 -13.30
C LEU A 137 -0.41 -3.17 -12.69
N ASN A 138 0.43 -3.82 -13.46
CA ASN A 138 1.74 -4.33 -13.05
C ASN A 138 2.88 -3.29 -13.11
N GLN A 139 2.59 -2.02 -13.37
CA GLN A 139 3.57 -0.94 -13.43
C GLN A 139 3.28 0.15 -12.39
N PRO A 140 4.30 0.66 -11.67
CA PRO A 140 4.18 1.87 -10.85
C PRO A 140 4.25 3.10 -11.77
N VAL A 141 3.24 3.26 -12.62
CA VAL A 141 3.22 4.26 -13.70
C VAL A 141 3.53 5.67 -13.20
N VAL A 142 3.06 6.07 -12.01
CA VAL A 142 3.35 7.39 -11.43
C VAL A 142 4.85 7.58 -11.17
N ASP A 143 5.53 6.55 -10.65
CA ASP A 143 6.97 6.59 -10.43
C ASP A 143 7.72 6.58 -11.77
N ILE A 144 7.30 5.76 -12.74
CA ILE A 144 7.89 5.72 -14.09
C ILE A 144 7.77 7.09 -14.77
N TRP A 145 6.59 7.71 -14.71
CA TRP A 145 6.35 9.02 -15.28
C TRP A 145 7.20 10.09 -14.61
N ALA A 146 7.35 10.04 -13.28
CA ALA A 146 8.22 10.98 -12.57
C ALA A 146 9.68 10.88 -13.03
N TYR A 147 10.20 9.67 -13.25
CA TYR A 147 11.56 9.48 -13.79
C TYR A 147 11.70 9.93 -15.24
N LYS A 148 10.66 9.77 -16.07
CA LYS A 148 10.63 10.34 -17.42
C LYS A 148 10.60 11.88 -17.38
N PHE A 149 9.83 12.46 -16.47
CA PHE A 149 9.83 13.91 -16.23
C PHE A 149 11.19 14.40 -15.71
N LYS A 150 11.87 13.63 -14.85
CA LYS A 150 13.25 13.91 -14.43
C LYS A 150 14.19 14.02 -15.62
N ARG A 151 14.10 13.11 -16.61
CA ARG A 151 14.92 13.18 -17.83
C ARG A 151 14.72 14.48 -18.60
N VAL A 152 13.46 14.89 -18.80
CA VAL A 152 13.13 16.18 -19.45
C VAL A 152 13.73 17.37 -18.68
N LEU A 153 13.68 17.35 -17.34
CA LEU A 153 14.33 18.39 -16.54
C LEU A 153 15.86 18.36 -16.67
N GLN A 154 16.48 17.17 -16.69
CA GLN A 154 17.93 17.02 -16.82
C GLN A 154 18.45 17.52 -18.18
N GLU A 155 17.73 17.24 -19.26
CA GLU A 155 18.06 17.73 -20.60
C GLU A 155 18.05 19.26 -20.67
N ARG A 156 17.18 19.92 -19.90
CA ARG A 156 17.10 21.39 -19.90
C ARG A 156 18.04 22.05 -18.90
N PHE A 157 18.26 21.40 -17.76
CA PHE A 157 19.01 21.93 -16.62
C PHE A 157 20.20 21.01 -16.33
N GLU A 158 21.11 20.88 -17.30
CA GLU A 158 22.23 19.93 -17.28
C GLU A 158 23.15 20.08 -16.05
N ALA A 159 23.26 21.30 -15.52
CA ALA A 159 24.07 21.61 -14.34
C ALA A 159 23.41 21.21 -13.00
N PHE A 160 22.12 20.82 -12.99
CA PHE A 160 21.42 20.47 -11.77
C PHE A 160 21.60 18.99 -11.42
N GLU A 161 22.23 18.73 -10.28
CA GLU A 161 22.35 17.39 -9.72
C GLU A 161 21.08 16.97 -8.99
N PHE A 162 20.42 15.94 -9.51
CA PHE A 162 19.22 15.39 -8.89
C PHE A 162 19.58 14.43 -7.77
N PRO A 163 18.89 14.48 -6.62
CA PRO A 163 19.03 13.48 -5.58
C PRO A 163 18.79 12.07 -6.11
N GLU A 164 19.59 11.12 -5.62
CA GLU A 164 19.40 9.72 -5.89
C GLU A 164 18.52 9.07 -4.82
N ARG A 165 17.62 8.20 -5.27
CA ARG A 165 16.87 7.31 -4.40
C ARG A 165 17.45 5.92 -4.54
N HIS A 166 17.33 5.13 -3.48
CA HIS A 166 17.67 3.72 -3.49
C HIS A 166 16.42 2.89 -3.27
N TYR A 167 16.38 1.75 -3.93
CA TYR A 167 15.37 0.72 -3.71
C TYR A 167 15.27 0.34 -2.23
N GLN A 168 14.05 0.21 -1.72
CA GLN A 168 13.78 -0.17 -0.34
C GLN A 168 12.78 -1.32 -0.28
N VAL A 169 12.87 -2.12 0.79
CA VAL A 169 11.89 -3.17 1.09
C VAL A 169 11.21 -2.85 2.42
N LYS A 170 9.87 -2.87 2.45
CA LYS A 170 9.06 -2.69 3.68
C LYS A 170 8.14 -3.89 3.88
N PRO A 171 8.62 -4.98 4.50
CA PRO A 171 7.82 -6.18 4.66
C PRO A 171 6.70 -6.01 5.67
N VAL A 172 5.51 -6.44 5.28
CA VAL A 172 4.33 -6.47 6.15
C VAL A 172 3.98 -7.92 6.48
N VAL A 173 3.82 -8.21 7.77
CA VAL A 173 3.28 -9.47 8.27
C VAL A 173 1.90 -9.25 8.89
N ASP A 174 0.87 -9.80 8.28
CA ASP A 174 -0.52 -9.69 8.74
C ASP A 174 -0.88 -10.89 9.65
N VAL A 175 -1.36 -10.64 10.86
CA VAL A 175 -1.66 -11.66 11.87
C VAL A 175 -3.17 -11.65 12.18
N PRO A 176 -4.01 -12.21 11.29
CA PRO A 176 -5.43 -12.39 11.57
C PRO A 176 -5.65 -13.43 12.66
N MET A 177 -4.69 -14.34 12.83
CA MET A 177 -4.79 -15.42 13.81
C MET A 177 -3.40 -15.93 14.20
N ALA A 178 -3.01 -15.74 15.47
CA ALA A 178 -1.69 -16.20 15.93
C ALA A 178 -1.56 -17.73 16.05
N TYR A 179 -2.65 -18.41 16.43
CA TYR A 179 -2.67 -19.86 16.59
C TYR A 179 -3.93 -20.45 15.97
N TYR A 180 -3.81 -21.59 15.31
CA TYR A 180 -4.94 -22.32 14.74
C TYR A 180 -5.71 -23.09 15.82
N PHE A 181 -5.00 -23.81 16.69
CA PHE A 181 -5.57 -24.64 17.76
C PHE A 181 -5.32 -24.05 19.16
N LYS A 182 -4.12 -23.55 19.44
CA LYS A 182 -3.75 -23.08 20.77
C LYS A 182 -4.53 -21.82 21.17
N GLN A 183 -4.73 -21.65 22.48
CA GLN A 183 -5.31 -20.43 23.10
C GLN A 183 -6.74 -20.06 22.65
N LYS A 184 -7.49 -20.98 22.02
CA LYS A 184 -8.88 -20.73 21.58
C LYS A 184 -9.94 -20.87 22.69
N GLY A 185 -9.60 -21.49 23.82
CA GLY A 185 -10.54 -21.80 24.91
C GLY A 185 -11.28 -23.12 24.70
N LEU A 186 -11.84 -23.67 25.79
CA LEU A 186 -12.42 -25.02 25.81
C LEU A 186 -13.61 -25.18 24.85
N MET A 187 -14.57 -24.26 24.89
CA MET A 187 -15.77 -24.33 24.04
C MET A 187 -15.44 -24.36 22.54
N ARG A 188 -14.48 -23.55 22.09
CA ARG A 188 -14.04 -23.53 20.68
C ARG A 188 -13.29 -24.81 20.30
N THR A 189 -12.54 -25.39 21.23
CA THR A 189 -11.88 -26.68 21.02
C THR A 189 -12.91 -27.79 20.87
N LEU A 190 -13.91 -27.87 21.76
CA LEU A 190 -14.98 -28.87 21.71
C LEU A 190 -15.81 -28.74 20.43
N GLY A 191 -16.27 -27.53 20.10
CA GLY A 191 -17.00 -27.31 18.84
C GLY A 191 -16.16 -27.64 17.60
N GLY A 192 -14.86 -27.35 17.64
CA GLY A 192 -13.91 -27.76 16.59
C GLY A 192 -13.79 -29.27 16.48
N THR A 193 -13.68 -29.99 17.60
CA THR A 193 -13.64 -31.45 17.64
C THR A 193 -14.93 -32.07 17.07
N LEU A 194 -16.10 -31.60 17.51
CA LEU A 194 -17.39 -32.09 17.00
C LEU A 194 -17.52 -31.86 15.50
N ASN A 195 -17.14 -30.67 15.02
CA ASN A 195 -17.16 -30.38 13.59
C ASN A 195 -16.15 -31.24 12.80
N ASP A 196 -14.97 -31.50 13.34
CA ASP A 196 -13.96 -32.35 12.70
C ASP A 196 -14.44 -33.81 12.62
N LEU A 197 -15.13 -34.32 13.65
CA LEU A 197 -15.77 -35.64 13.66
C LEU A 197 -16.94 -35.72 12.67
N TYR A 198 -17.87 -34.77 12.74
CA TYR A 198 -19.06 -34.71 11.88
C TYR A 198 -18.70 -34.60 10.38
N ARG A 199 -17.64 -33.86 10.05
CA ARG A 199 -17.13 -33.74 8.66
C ARG A 199 -16.07 -34.79 8.29
N PHE A 200 -15.87 -35.82 9.12
CA PHE A 200 -14.88 -36.88 8.92
C PHE A 200 -13.44 -36.39 8.65
N LYS A 201 -13.04 -35.25 9.23
CA LYS A 201 -11.70 -34.66 9.12
C LYS A 201 -10.72 -35.26 10.14
N LEU A 202 -10.55 -36.58 10.12
CA LEU A 202 -9.75 -37.33 11.10
C LEU A 202 -8.30 -36.82 11.21
N ARG A 203 -7.68 -36.42 10.09
CA ARG A 203 -6.33 -35.82 10.08
C ARG A 203 -6.27 -34.52 10.87
N GLN A 204 -7.29 -33.67 10.75
CA GLN A 204 -7.37 -32.39 11.45
C GLN A 204 -7.60 -32.60 12.94
N LEU A 205 -8.46 -33.56 13.29
CA LEU A 205 -8.71 -33.98 14.67
C LEU A 205 -7.42 -34.48 15.34
N TYR A 206 -6.69 -35.39 14.70
CA TYR A 206 -5.40 -35.86 15.18
C TYR A 206 -4.40 -34.70 15.36
N GLN A 207 -4.30 -33.80 14.38
CA GLN A 207 -3.42 -32.64 14.46
C GLN A 207 -3.79 -31.71 15.63
N ARG A 208 -5.10 -31.47 15.87
CA ARG A 208 -5.61 -30.66 16.98
C ARG A 208 -5.05 -31.17 18.30
N TYR A 209 -5.26 -32.45 18.60
CA TYR A 209 -4.84 -33.01 19.89
C TYR A 209 -3.33 -33.15 20.02
N MET A 210 -2.61 -33.50 18.94
CA MET A 210 -1.14 -33.47 18.96
C MET A 210 -0.60 -32.07 19.26
N VAL A 211 -1.24 -31.00 18.78
CA VAL A 211 -0.84 -29.62 19.09
C VAL A 211 -1.23 -29.20 20.50
N LEU A 212 -2.43 -29.58 20.97
CA LEU A 212 -2.93 -29.23 22.29
C LEU A 212 -2.16 -29.94 23.41
N PHE A 213 -1.78 -31.20 23.22
CA PHE A 213 -0.94 -31.96 24.15
C PHE A 213 0.55 -31.64 24.02
N GLY A 214 0.95 -30.81 23.05
CA GLY A 214 2.33 -30.33 22.91
C GLY A 214 3.26 -31.22 22.08
N PHE A 215 2.79 -32.36 21.56
CA PHE A 215 3.57 -33.23 20.68
C PHE A 215 3.85 -32.64 19.30
N LYS A 216 3.08 -31.63 18.86
CA LYS A 216 3.31 -30.88 17.61
C LYS A 216 3.22 -29.38 17.84
N ARG A 217 3.94 -28.63 17.00
CA ARG A 217 3.82 -27.17 16.93
C ARG A 217 2.51 -26.78 16.24
N ASP A 218 1.89 -25.70 16.71
CA ASP A 218 0.71 -25.14 16.05
C ASP A 218 1.10 -24.66 14.64
N PRO A 219 0.31 -24.98 13.58
CA PRO A 219 0.69 -24.63 12.22
C PRO A 219 0.78 -23.13 11.98
N TYR A 220 0.11 -22.29 12.77
CA TYR A 220 0.13 -20.83 12.61
C TYR A 220 1.18 -20.14 13.49
N ASP A 221 1.79 -20.89 14.42
CA ASP A 221 2.88 -20.42 15.25
C ASP A 221 4.18 -20.34 14.41
N SER A 222 4.38 -19.20 13.75
CA SER A 222 5.57 -18.91 12.93
C SER A 222 6.44 -17.78 13.48
N PHE A 223 6.09 -17.21 14.63
CA PHE A 223 6.69 -15.99 15.16
C PHE A 223 8.19 -16.11 15.45
N LYS A 224 8.65 -17.26 15.96
CA LYS A 224 10.10 -17.53 16.11
C LYS A 224 10.84 -17.38 14.78
N TRP A 225 10.26 -17.85 13.67
CA TRP A 225 10.87 -17.71 12.36
C TRP A 225 10.85 -16.25 11.88
N ILE A 226 9.71 -15.55 12.06
CA ILE A 226 9.58 -14.13 11.71
C ILE A 226 10.62 -13.27 12.44
N ILE A 227 10.73 -13.43 13.77
CA ILE A 227 11.71 -12.70 14.60
C ILE A 227 13.14 -13.03 14.19
N ASN A 228 13.47 -14.31 14.00
CA ASN A 228 14.81 -14.71 13.59
C ASN A 228 15.17 -14.15 12.21
N LYS A 229 14.19 -14.07 11.29
CA LYS A 229 14.40 -13.44 9.99
C LYS A 229 14.58 -11.94 10.11
N GLN A 230 13.74 -11.24 10.88
CA GLN A 230 13.91 -9.80 11.15
C GLN A 230 15.32 -9.47 11.65
N LYS A 231 15.91 -10.29 12.53
CA LYS A 231 17.26 -10.07 13.07
C LYS A 231 18.37 -10.10 12.01
N GLN A 232 18.11 -10.65 10.83
CA GLN A 232 19.09 -10.79 9.76
C GLN A 232 19.15 -9.58 8.82
N TYR A 233 18.17 -8.66 8.90
CA TYR A 233 18.07 -7.50 7.99
C TYR A 233 18.05 -6.18 8.78
N PRO A 234 18.60 -5.09 8.22
CA PRO A 234 18.71 -3.81 8.91
C PRO A 234 17.36 -3.07 9.04
N PHE A 235 16.42 -3.31 8.12
CA PHE A 235 15.09 -2.69 8.15
C PHE A 235 14.11 -3.51 9.00
N LYS A 236 13.10 -2.83 9.56
CA LYS A 236 12.09 -3.43 10.43
C LYS A 236 10.88 -3.92 9.63
N PHE A 237 10.38 -5.10 9.97
CA PHE A 237 9.09 -5.61 9.52
C PHE A 237 7.98 -4.89 10.28
N THR A 238 6.85 -4.65 9.61
CA THR A 238 5.63 -4.16 10.24
C THR A 238 4.66 -5.32 10.43
N VAL A 239 4.30 -5.64 11.68
CA VAL A 239 3.47 -6.79 12.04
C VAL A 239 2.12 -6.30 12.58
N PHE A 240 1.03 -6.63 11.90
CA PHE A 240 -0.32 -6.21 12.28
C PHE A 240 -1.05 -7.32 13.04
N PHE A 241 -1.44 -7.08 14.29
CA PHE A 241 -2.17 -8.06 15.10
C PHE A 241 -3.66 -7.77 15.16
N LEU A 242 -4.48 -8.79 14.91
CA LEU A 242 -5.92 -8.75 15.14
C LEU A 242 -6.25 -8.96 16.61
N ILE A 243 -6.74 -7.91 17.26
CA ILE A 243 -7.06 -7.91 18.69
C ILE A 243 -8.53 -7.56 18.99
N GLY A 244 -9.35 -7.43 17.95
CA GLY A 244 -10.80 -7.24 18.06
C GLY A 244 -11.51 -8.37 18.79
N ASP A 245 -12.77 -8.17 19.13
CA ASP A 245 -13.56 -9.21 19.79
C ASP A 245 -13.95 -10.30 18.76
N TYR A 246 -14.15 -11.54 19.22
CA TYR A 246 -14.46 -12.67 18.33
C TYR A 246 -15.79 -12.45 17.61
N SER A 247 -15.82 -12.67 16.29
CA SER A 247 -17.01 -12.49 15.46
C SER A 247 -17.16 -13.57 14.37
N THR A 248 -18.20 -13.41 13.54
CA THR A 248 -18.40 -14.23 12.34
C THR A 248 -17.26 -14.08 11.32
N TYR A 249 -16.67 -12.89 11.23
CA TYR A 249 -15.56 -12.55 10.33
C TYR A 249 -14.19 -12.80 10.97
N ASP A 250 -14.03 -12.43 12.24
CA ASP A 250 -12.76 -12.38 12.94
C ASP A 250 -12.65 -13.44 14.04
N LYS A 251 -11.78 -14.43 13.81
CA LYS A 251 -11.67 -15.62 14.67
C LYS A 251 -10.43 -15.61 15.58
N ASN A 252 -10.01 -14.44 16.01
CA ASN A 252 -8.77 -14.20 16.75
C ASN A 252 -8.79 -14.77 18.19
N ILE A 253 -7.76 -14.45 18.96
CA ILE A 253 -7.57 -14.88 20.35
C ILE A 253 -7.95 -13.72 21.27
N ASN A 254 -8.64 -14.02 22.35
CA ASN A 254 -9.01 -13.02 23.35
C ASN A 254 -7.74 -12.39 23.97
N VAL A 255 -7.67 -11.06 23.98
CA VAL A 255 -6.56 -10.25 24.51
C VAL A 255 -6.30 -10.43 26.00
N ASN A 256 -7.26 -10.93 26.78
CA ASN A 256 -7.07 -11.23 28.21
C ASN A 256 -6.13 -12.43 28.44
N LYS A 257 -5.77 -13.18 27.40
CA LYS A 257 -4.83 -14.29 27.50
C LYS A 257 -3.39 -13.76 27.59
N LYS A 258 -2.77 -13.89 28.77
CA LYS A 258 -1.37 -13.49 29.02
C LYS A 258 -0.37 -14.00 27.97
N LYS A 259 -0.55 -15.23 27.46
CA LYS A 259 0.29 -15.81 26.40
C LYS A 259 0.19 -15.07 25.07
N PHE A 260 -0.97 -14.50 24.72
CA PHE A 260 -1.13 -13.73 23.49
C PHE A 260 -0.54 -12.32 23.66
N VAL A 261 -0.76 -11.67 24.80
CA VAL A 261 -0.12 -10.38 25.13
C VAL A 261 1.40 -10.51 25.13
N SER A 262 1.93 -11.55 25.78
CA SER A 262 3.38 -11.84 25.79
C SER A 262 3.92 -12.09 24.38
N LEU A 263 3.16 -12.76 23.51
CA LEU A 263 3.54 -12.92 22.12
C LEU A 263 3.66 -11.58 21.39
N ILE A 264 2.64 -10.72 21.50
CA ILE A 264 2.66 -9.40 20.85
C ILE A 264 3.88 -8.59 21.33
N LYS A 265 4.12 -8.54 22.65
CA LYS A 265 5.29 -7.89 23.24
C LYS A 265 6.61 -8.45 22.69
N SER A 266 6.74 -9.78 22.65
CA SER A 266 7.97 -10.42 22.13
C SER A 266 8.24 -10.12 20.64
N VAL A 267 7.18 -9.84 19.86
CA VAL A 267 7.34 -9.42 18.46
C VAL A 267 7.68 -7.92 18.40
N ALA A 268 7.08 -7.10 19.26
CA ALA A 268 7.35 -5.67 19.36
C ALA A 268 8.80 -5.35 19.76
N ASP A 269 9.48 -6.24 20.49
CA ASP A 269 10.91 -6.09 20.83
C ASP A 269 11.81 -6.05 19.56
N TYR A 270 11.36 -6.62 18.44
CA TYR A 270 12.17 -6.75 17.22
C TYR A 270 11.57 -6.11 15.98
N CYS A 271 10.24 -6.02 15.92
CA CYS A 271 9.48 -5.54 14.76
C CYS A 271 8.61 -4.34 15.17
N ARG A 272 8.18 -3.54 14.20
CA ARG A 272 7.14 -2.55 14.44
C ARG A 272 5.79 -3.27 14.54
N VAL A 273 5.04 -3.07 15.62
CA VAL A 273 3.70 -3.64 15.78
C VAL A 273 2.63 -2.60 15.50
N GLY A 274 1.65 -2.96 14.66
CA GLY A 274 0.47 -2.16 14.34
C GLY A 274 -0.83 -2.91 14.60
N LEU A 275 -1.95 -2.20 14.43
CA LEU A 275 -3.29 -2.76 14.63
C LEU A 275 -3.82 -3.34 13.33
N LYS A 276 -4.21 -4.62 13.35
CA LYS A 276 -5.15 -5.11 12.35
C LYS A 276 -6.56 -4.78 12.80
N ALA A 277 -7.18 -3.76 12.22
CA ALA A 277 -8.55 -3.36 12.53
C ALA A 277 -9.53 -4.49 12.17
N SER A 278 -10.40 -4.87 13.11
CA SER A 278 -11.39 -5.91 12.88
C SER A 278 -12.41 -5.50 11.83
N TYR A 279 -13.13 -6.45 11.25
CA TYR A 279 -14.13 -6.17 10.21
C TYR A 279 -15.21 -5.21 10.70
N PHE A 280 -15.70 -5.39 11.93
CA PHE A 280 -16.73 -4.53 12.50
C PHE A 280 -16.20 -3.15 12.91
N SER A 281 -14.93 -3.02 13.27
CA SER A 281 -14.34 -1.71 13.57
C SER A 281 -14.23 -0.81 12.34
N LEU A 282 -14.34 -1.35 11.13
CA LEU A 282 -14.24 -0.57 9.90
C LEU A 282 -15.43 0.37 9.69
N ASP A 283 -16.60 -0.04 10.19
CA ASP A 283 -17.85 0.70 10.09
C ASP A 283 -18.31 1.26 11.45
N ASP A 284 -17.55 1.02 12.54
CA ASP A 284 -17.86 1.48 13.89
C ASP A 284 -16.62 2.10 14.58
N MET A 285 -16.63 3.44 14.69
CA MET A 285 -15.58 4.23 15.31
C MET A 285 -15.34 3.86 16.78
N SER A 286 -16.39 3.51 17.53
CA SER A 286 -16.28 3.19 18.96
C SER A 286 -15.49 1.89 19.16
N ILE A 287 -15.72 0.89 18.29
CA ILE A 287 -14.98 -0.37 18.29
C ILE A 287 -13.53 -0.12 17.88
N LEU A 288 -13.29 0.67 16.82
CA LEU A 288 -11.93 0.99 16.37
C LEU A 288 -11.13 1.72 17.47
N LYS A 289 -11.74 2.69 18.14
CA LYS A 289 -11.13 3.42 19.27
C LYS A 289 -10.79 2.48 20.43
N LYS A 290 -11.67 1.53 20.74
CA LYS A 290 -11.43 0.49 21.76
C LYS A 290 -10.25 -0.42 21.37
N GLU A 291 -10.19 -0.85 20.11
CA GLU A 291 -9.10 -1.67 19.60
C GLU A 291 -7.76 -0.91 19.62
N LYS A 292 -7.73 0.34 19.16
CA LYS A 292 -6.55 1.21 19.27
C LYS A 292 -6.03 1.27 20.70
N LYS A 293 -6.88 1.69 21.65
CA LYS A 293 -6.49 1.81 23.07
C LYS A 293 -5.98 0.50 23.66
N LYS A 294 -6.59 -0.63 23.31
CA LYS A 294 -6.12 -1.97 23.73
C LYS A 294 -4.73 -2.28 23.17
N MET A 295 -4.46 -1.96 21.90
CA MET A 295 -3.14 -2.18 21.30
C MET A 295 -2.08 -1.33 21.99
N GLU A 296 -2.36 -0.04 22.20
CA GLU A 296 -1.45 0.90 22.87
C GLU A 296 -1.13 0.45 24.30
N PHE A 297 -2.13 -0.04 25.03
CA PHE A 297 -1.92 -0.62 26.37
C PHE A 297 -1.06 -1.90 26.34
N ILE A 298 -1.16 -2.71 25.29
CA ILE A 298 -0.34 -3.92 25.14
C ILE A 298 1.11 -3.56 24.81
N THR A 299 1.33 -2.61 23.91
CA THR A 299 2.66 -2.27 23.40
C THR A 299 3.37 -1.17 24.18
N ASN A 300 2.66 -0.42 25.02
CA ASN A 300 3.14 0.74 25.78
C ASN A 300 3.66 1.90 24.91
N TYR A 301 3.13 2.08 23.70
CA TYR A 301 3.43 3.22 22.84
C TYR A 301 2.22 3.62 21.99
N GLU A 302 2.22 4.86 21.51
CA GLU A 302 1.16 5.40 20.64
C GLU A 302 1.08 4.62 19.31
N LEU A 303 -0.12 4.16 18.94
CA LEU A 303 -0.33 3.36 17.75
C LEU A 303 -0.13 4.18 16.47
N GLN A 304 0.97 3.91 15.75
CA GLN A 304 1.30 4.67 14.55
C GLN A 304 0.67 4.13 13.25
N ALA A 305 0.41 2.82 13.17
CA ALA A 305 0.03 2.17 11.92
C ALA A 305 -1.15 1.21 12.08
N SER A 306 -1.97 1.14 11.04
CA SER A 306 -3.08 0.19 10.94
C SER A 306 -3.13 -0.52 9.59
N ARG A 307 -3.87 -1.65 9.59
CA ARG A 307 -4.26 -2.39 8.39
C ARG A 307 -5.65 -2.97 8.58
N ASN A 308 -6.55 -2.77 7.63
CA ASN A 308 -7.93 -3.25 7.77
C ASN A 308 -8.05 -4.74 7.46
N SER A 309 -8.95 -5.41 8.19
CA SER A 309 -9.35 -6.77 7.87
C SER A 309 -9.92 -6.86 6.44
N PHE A 310 -9.63 -7.97 5.77
CA PHE A 310 -10.02 -8.23 4.38
C PHE A 310 -9.51 -7.19 3.35
N SER A 311 -8.54 -6.33 3.72
CA SER A 311 -8.12 -5.19 2.89
C SER A 311 -9.30 -4.31 2.44
N LYS A 312 -10.33 -4.21 3.29
CA LYS A 312 -11.52 -3.39 3.02
C LYS A 312 -11.18 -1.92 3.28
N ILE A 313 -11.39 -1.10 2.26
CA ILE A 313 -11.29 0.36 2.31
C ILE A 313 -12.58 0.89 1.72
N ASN A 314 -13.29 1.68 2.50
CA ASN A 314 -14.44 2.45 2.05
C ASN A 314 -14.05 3.93 2.10
N LEU A 315 -13.62 4.48 0.96
CA LEU A 315 -13.22 5.87 0.88
C LEU A 315 -14.45 6.80 0.93
N PRO A 316 -14.33 7.99 1.54
CA PRO A 316 -13.21 8.46 2.35
C PRO A 316 -13.25 7.95 3.81
N MET A 317 -14.37 7.38 4.24
CA MET A 317 -14.70 7.11 5.65
C MET A 317 -13.63 6.30 6.39
N SER A 318 -13.12 5.22 5.78
CA SER A 318 -12.09 4.39 6.42
C SER A 318 -10.84 5.19 6.79
N TYR A 319 -10.45 6.17 5.97
CA TYR A 319 -9.24 6.97 6.21
C TYR A 319 -9.51 8.17 7.11
N ARG A 320 -10.68 8.79 7.03
CA ARG A 320 -11.14 9.76 8.03
C ARG A 320 -11.14 9.17 9.44
N ASN A 321 -11.58 7.92 9.58
CA ASN A 321 -11.59 7.25 10.87
C ASN A 321 -10.18 7.08 11.46
N LEU A 322 -9.18 6.80 10.62
CA LEU A 322 -7.78 6.71 11.06
C LEU A 322 -7.22 8.06 11.48
N ILE A 323 -7.55 9.12 10.73
CA ILE A 323 -7.13 10.50 11.02
C ILE A 323 -7.71 11.00 12.34
N GLU A 324 -9.01 10.78 12.59
CA GLU A 324 -9.66 11.19 13.84
C GLU A 324 -9.06 10.49 15.06
N LEU A 325 -8.55 9.26 14.87
CA LEU A 325 -7.85 8.52 15.91
C LEU A 325 -6.33 8.76 15.92
N GLU A 326 -5.82 9.71 15.14
CA GLU A 326 -4.40 10.08 15.04
C GLU A 326 -3.48 8.93 14.61
N ILE A 327 -4.02 7.94 13.90
CA ILE A 327 -3.22 6.86 13.30
C ILE A 327 -2.59 7.41 12.02
N LYS A 328 -1.25 7.44 11.99
CA LYS A 328 -0.48 8.16 10.97
C LYS A 328 -0.26 7.38 9.68
N GLU A 329 -0.32 6.06 9.73
CA GLU A 329 -0.02 5.19 8.59
C GLU A 329 -1.09 4.12 8.33
N ASP A 330 -1.44 3.94 7.06
CA ASP A 330 -2.27 2.84 6.55
C ASP A 330 -1.46 1.92 5.65
N TYR A 331 -1.63 0.62 5.81
CA TYR A 331 -1.02 -0.41 4.96
C TYR A 331 -2.08 -1.25 4.24
N THR A 332 -3.28 -0.72 4.00
CA THR A 332 -4.42 -1.49 3.50
C THR A 332 -4.55 -1.42 1.98
N MET A 333 -4.03 -0.38 1.32
CA MET A 333 -4.30 -0.14 -0.09
C MET A 333 -3.55 -1.11 -1.01
N GLY A 334 -4.26 -2.11 -1.53
CA GLY A 334 -3.79 -3.04 -2.55
C GLY A 334 -4.90 -3.95 -3.03
N TYR A 335 -4.57 -4.87 -3.93
CA TYR A 335 -5.52 -5.88 -4.44
C TYR A 335 -5.20 -7.25 -3.85
N LEU A 336 -6.21 -7.95 -3.33
CA LEU A 336 -6.02 -9.30 -2.76
C LEU A 336 -5.78 -10.38 -3.82
N ASN A 337 -6.44 -10.24 -4.97
CA ASN A 337 -6.46 -11.26 -6.00
C ASN A 337 -5.48 -10.97 -7.13
N TYR A 338 -4.85 -9.81 -7.18
CA TYR A 338 -3.95 -9.41 -8.25
C TYR A 338 -2.68 -8.83 -7.65
N MET A 339 -1.54 -9.10 -8.29
CA MET A 339 -0.33 -8.33 -8.04
C MET A 339 -0.36 -7.08 -8.91
N GLY A 340 0.16 -5.98 -8.38
CA GLY A 340 0.19 -4.70 -9.06
C GLY A 340 -0.13 -3.51 -8.17
N PHE A 341 -0.07 -2.32 -8.76
CA PHE A 341 -0.04 -1.05 -8.05
C PHE A 341 -1.42 -0.41 -8.06
N ARG A 342 -2.19 -0.59 -6.98
CA ARG A 342 -3.56 -0.06 -6.89
C ARG A 342 -3.64 1.44 -7.14
N ALA A 343 -2.74 2.24 -6.57
CA ALA A 343 -2.65 3.68 -6.78
C ALA A 343 -1.69 4.09 -7.90
N GLY A 344 -1.25 3.15 -8.74
CA GLY A 344 -0.26 3.40 -9.80
C GLY A 344 1.13 3.77 -9.30
N THR A 345 1.41 3.65 -7.99
CA THR A 345 2.70 4.00 -7.39
C THR A 345 3.17 2.94 -6.39
N CYS A 346 4.49 2.86 -6.24
CA CYS A 346 5.20 2.13 -5.19
C CYS A 346 5.81 3.04 -4.12
N THR A 347 5.67 4.36 -4.27
CA THR A 347 6.14 5.37 -3.31
C THR A 347 4.99 5.75 -2.37
N PRO A 348 5.20 5.74 -1.03
CA PRO A 348 4.17 6.16 -0.08
C PRO A 348 3.65 7.58 -0.37
N PHE A 349 2.35 7.78 -0.23
CA PHE A 349 1.68 9.04 -0.54
C PHE A 349 0.67 9.41 0.54
N LEU A 350 0.37 10.70 0.67
CA LEU A 350 -0.61 11.16 1.64
C LEU A 350 -2.02 10.99 1.10
N PHE A 351 -2.98 10.65 1.95
CA PHE A 351 -4.38 10.61 1.54
C PHE A 351 -4.87 12.02 1.19
N TYR A 352 -5.41 12.17 -0.01
CA TYR A 352 -6.13 13.38 -0.44
C TYR A 352 -7.64 13.14 -0.30
N ASP A 353 -8.28 13.91 0.57
CA ASP A 353 -9.71 13.83 0.79
C ASP A 353 -10.43 14.67 -0.27
N LEU A 354 -11.00 14.00 -1.28
CA LEU A 354 -11.66 14.65 -2.42
C LEU A 354 -12.89 15.48 -2.01
N ASP A 355 -13.70 15.03 -1.05
CA ASP A 355 -14.89 15.79 -0.65
C ASP A 355 -14.52 17.11 0.04
N TYR A 356 -13.38 17.14 0.75
CA TYR A 356 -12.87 18.31 1.45
C TYR A 356 -11.77 19.08 0.70
N GLU A 357 -11.41 18.64 -0.51
CA GLU A 357 -10.34 19.21 -1.33
C GLU A 357 -9.05 19.48 -0.57
N THR A 358 -8.61 18.51 0.24
CA THR A 358 -7.46 18.71 1.13
C THR A 358 -6.56 17.50 1.24
N GLN A 359 -5.26 17.76 1.33
CA GLN A 359 -4.27 16.76 1.69
C GLN A 359 -4.32 16.54 3.20
N THR A 360 -4.49 15.29 3.62
CA THR A 360 -4.50 14.89 5.03
C THR A 360 -3.12 14.42 5.50
N PRO A 361 -2.87 14.28 6.82
CA PRO A 361 -1.59 13.77 7.32
C PRO A 361 -1.44 12.24 7.25
N LEU A 362 -2.49 11.49 6.86
CA LEU A 362 -2.44 10.02 6.79
C LEU A 362 -1.55 9.56 5.62
N LEU A 363 -0.49 8.81 5.93
CA LEU A 363 0.43 8.25 4.94
C LEU A 363 -0.02 6.83 4.54
N ILE A 364 -0.28 6.66 3.25
CA ILE A 364 -0.68 5.39 2.65
C ILE A 364 0.58 4.67 2.16
N HIS A 365 0.81 3.48 2.73
CA HIS A 365 1.76 2.49 2.25
C HIS A 365 1.02 1.44 1.43
N SER A 366 0.88 1.70 0.12
CA SER A 366 0.25 0.73 -0.78
C SER A 366 1.09 -0.55 -0.89
N PHE A 367 0.42 -1.70 -1.01
CA PHE A 367 1.07 -2.98 -1.26
C PHE A 367 0.74 -3.48 -2.66
N HIS A 368 1.72 -4.10 -3.31
CA HIS A 368 1.58 -4.61 -4.68
C HIS A 368 1.79 -6.13 -4.78
N CYS A 369 2.15 -6.78 -3.68
CA CYS A 369 2.28 -8.23 -3.58
C CYS A 369 1.64 -8.72 -2.28
N ILE A 370 0.79 -9.73 -2.37
CA ILE A 370 0.24 -10.43 -1.21
C ILE A 370 0.34 -11.93 -1.42
N ASP A 371 0.61 -12.69 -0.35
CA ASP A 371 0.72 -14.14 -0.41
C ASP A 371 -0.44 -14.86 -1.12
N TYR A 372 -1.67 -14.41 -0.94
CA TYR A 372 -2.86 -15.04 -1.49
C TYR A 372 -2.89 -14.95 -3.02
N SER A 373 -2.43 -13.84 -3.62
CA SER A 373 -2.39 -13.69 -5.07
C SER A 373 -1.35 -14.60 -5.72
N LEU A 374 -0.29 -14.97 -5.00
CA LEU A 374 0.72 -15.93 -5.45
C LEU A 374 0.18 -17.37 -5.53
N LEU A 375 -0.91 -17.71 -4.84
CA LEU A 375 -1.53 -19.04 -4.94
C LEU A 375 -2.18 -19.30 -6.30
N LYS A 376 -2.41 -18.26 -7.12
CA LYS A 376 -2.90 -18.43 -8.50
C LYS A 376 -1.92 -19.18 -9.39
N PHE A 377 -0.63 -19.15 -9.07
CA PHE A 377 0.40 -19.85 -9.82
C PHE A 377 0.59 -21.26 -9.24
N GLN A 378 0.55 -22.28 -10.09
CA GLN A 378 0.66 -23.66 -9.64
C GLN A 378 2.09 -24.00 -9.22
N SER A 379 3.07 -23.75 -10.10
CA SER A 379 4.45 -24.11 -9.82
C SER A 379 5.13 -23.10 -8.86
N GLN A 380 6.23 -23.53 -8.22
CA GLN A 380 7.07 -22.61 -7.44
C GLN A 380 7.93 -21.72 -8.35
N LEU A 381 8.24 -22.19 -9.55
CA LEU A 381 9.01 -21.43 -10.53
C LEU A 381 8.23 -20.21 -11.01
N ASP A 382 6.95 -20.38 -11.36
CA ASP A 382 6.09 -19.28 -11.81
C ASP A 382 5.92 -18.22 -10.72
N LYS A 383 5.71 -18.65 -9.46
CA LYS A 383 5.65 -17.74 -8.30
C LYS A 383 6.91 -16.90 -8.21
N LYS A 384 8.09 -17.52 -8.32
CA LYS A 384 9.39 -16.82 -8.28
C LYS A 384 9.56 -15.87 -9.45
N GLN A 385 9.24 -16.29 -10.67
CA GLN A 385 9.39 -15.46 -11.87
C GLN A 385 8.50 -14.22 -11.82
N VAL A 386 7.23 -14.38 -11.42
CA VAL A 386 6.32 -13.23 -11.33
C VAL A 386 6.73 -12.28 -10.21
N LEU A 387 7.15 -12.83 -9.07
CA LEU A 387 7.67 -12.05 -7.97
C LEU A 387 8.94 -11.27 -8.36
N GLN A 388 9.88 -11.92 -9.05
CA GLN A 388 11.11 -11.28 -9.53
C GLN A 388 10.82 -10.15 -10.51
N ARG A 389 9.87 -10.35 -11.45
CA ARG A 389 9.44 -9.30 -12.36
C ARG A 389 8.94 -8.08 -11.60
N LEU A 390 8.08 -8.27 -10.61
CA LEU A 390 7.54 -7.18 -9.81
C LEU A 390 8.63 -6.46 -8.99
N ILE A 391 9.59 -7.21 -8.42
CA ILE A 391 10.75 -6.63 -7.73
C ILE A 391 11.56 -5.76 -8.69
N ASN A 392 11.87 -6.27 -9.88
CA ASN A 392 12.65 -5.56 -10.88
C ASN A 392 11.95 -4.27 -11.33
N THR A 393 10.63 -4.29 -11.51
CA THR A 393 9.85 -3.09 -11.84
C THR A 393 9.96 -2.01 -10.77
N VAL A 394 9.99 -2.37 -9.48
CA VAL A 394 10.18 -1.39 -8.40
C VAL A 394 11.64 -0.92 -8.30
N LYS A 395 12.61 -1.80 -8.58
CA LYS A 395 14.04 -1.43 -8.65
C LYS A 395 14.31 -0.41 -9.75
N GLN A 396 13.67 -0.54 -10.92
CA GLN A 396 13.83 0.39 -12.06
C GLN A 396 13.49 1.85 -11.72
N VAL A 397 12.66 2.09 -10.71
CA VAL A 397 12.28 3.43 -10.24
C VAL A 397 12.84 3.76 -8.86
N ASN A 398 13.76 2.94 -8.33
CA ASN A 398 14.28 3.01 -6.95
C ASN A 398 13.18 3.23 -5.91
N GLY A 399 12.08 2.50 -6.08
CA GLY A 399 10.87 2.62 -5.28
C GLY A 399 10.92 1.84 -3.97
N THR A 400 9.77 1.71 -3.31
CA THR A 400 9.61 0.90 -2.10
C THR A 400 8.79 -0.34 -2.39
N PHE A 401 9.40 -1.52 -2.25
CA PHE A 401 8.72 -2.80 -2.39
C PHE A 401 8.02 -3.17 -1.08
N THR A 402 6.68 -3.15 -1.07
CA THR A 402 5.86 -3.43 0.10
C THR A 402 5.08 -4.75 -0.09
N PRO A 403 5.61 -5.89 0.35
CA PRO A 403 4.91 -7.18 0.31
C PRO A 403 4.06 -7.39 1.57
N VAL A 404 2.95 -8.10 1.43
CA VAL A 404 2.12 -8.55 2.56
C VAL A 404 2.10 -10.07 2.61
N PHE A 405 2.48 -10.63 3.76
CA PHE A 405 2.38 -12.07 4.02
C PHE A 405 1.67 -12.29 5.35
N HIS A 406 0.83 -13.30 5.44
CA HIS A 406 0.21 -13.66 6.70
C HIS A 406 1.13 -14.58 7.50
N ASN A 407 1.06 -14.50 8.84
CA ASN A 407 1.89 -15.33 9.71
C ASN A 407 1.79 -16.84 9.38
N TYR A 408 0.58 -17.32 9.08
CA TYR A 408 0.35 -18.73 8.79
C TYR A 408 1.01 -19.21 7.49
N THR A 409 1.42 -18.31 6.59
CA THR A 409 2.12 -18.70 5.35
C THR A 409 3.54 -19.19 5.58
N PHE A 410 4.11 -18.81 6.73
CA PHE A 410 5.38 -19.32 7.20
C PHE A 410 5.22 -20.58 8.06
N GLY A 411 4.00 -21.12 8.15
CA GLY A 411 3.64 -22.29 8.93
C GLY A 411 4.06 -23.61 8.30
N SER A 412 3.51 -24.70 8.86
CA SER A 412 3.70 -26.08 8.35
C SER A 412 2.57 -26.57 7.45
N ASP A 413 1.56 -25.73 7.19
CA ASP A 413 0.46 -26.08 6.29
C ASP A 413 0.99 -26.27 4.85
N PRO A 414 0.75 -27.44 4.22
CA PRO A 414 1.21 -27.73 2.86
C PRO A 414 0.79 -26.70 1.81
N ARG A 415 -0.34 -26.00 2.00
CA ARG A 415 -0.82 -24.93 1.11
C ARG A 415 0.24 -23.84 0.90
N TRP A 416 1.04 -23.57 1.93
CA TRP A 416 2.03 -22.48 1.93
C TRP A 416 3.47 -22.97 1.75
N LYS A 417 3.64 -24.21 1.27
CA LYS A 417 4.97 -24.75 0.96
C LYS A 417 5.71 -23.81 -0.01
N GLY A 418 6.92 -23.42 0.36
CA GLY A 418 7.79 -22.53 -0.43
C GLY A 418 7.67 -21.04 -0.10
N PHE A 419 6.63 -20.60 0.63
CA PHE A 419 6.42 -19.16 0.89
C PHE A 419 7.51 -18.53 1.76
N ARG A 420 8.14 -19.28 2.67
CA ARG A 420 9.35 -18.81 3.38
C ARG A 420 10.49 -18.46 2.43
N LYS A 421 10.66 -19.20 1.33
CA LYS A 421 11.70 -18.94 0.31
C LYS A 421 11.35 -17.71 -0.51
N LEU A 422 10.08 -17.56 -0.91
CA LEU A 422 9.60 -16.38 -1.63
C LEU A 422 9.77 -15.11 -0.79
N PHE A 423 9.42 -15.16 0.49
CA PHE A 423 9.63 -14.04 1.40
C PHE A 423 11.11 -13.71 1.55
N THR A 424 11.96 -14.73 1.72
CA THR A 424 13.42 -14.53 1.85
C THR A 424 14.01 -13.90 0.58
N GLN A 425 13.59 -14.34 -0.62
CA GLN A 425 13.99 -13.70 -1.89
C GLN A 425 13.64 -12.21 -1.95
N ILE A 426 12.48 -11.81 -1.42
CA ILE A 426 12.10 -10.39 -1.35
C ILE A 426 13.03 -9.64 -0.41
N LEU A 427 13.32 -10.19 0.77
CA LEU A 427 14.23 -9.56 1.72
C LEU A 427 15.63 -9.43 1.14
N ASP A 428 16.15 -10.48 0.50
CA ASP A 428 17.49 -10.49 -0.09
C ASP A 428 17.65 -9.48 -1.24
N SER A 429 16.54 -9.14 -1.92
CA SER A 429 16.55 -8.16 -3.02
C SER A 429 17.02 -6.76 -2.60
N SER A 430 16.99 -6.42 -1.30
CA SER A 430 17.51 -5.14 -0.79
C SER A 430 19.04 -5.09 -0.71
N HIS A 431 19.73 -6.22 -0.84
CA HIS A 431 21.20 -6.31 -0.84
C HIS A 431 21.78 -6.33 -2.26
N GLU A 432 20.94 -6.61 -3.25
CA GLU A 432 21.27 -6.67 -4.68
C GLU A 432 20.97 -5.32 -5.38
N SER A 433 21.05 -4.21 -4.63
CA SER A 433 20.70 -2.86 -5.11
C SER A 433 21.91 -2.15 -5.68
#